data_AF-A0A7M7SUW6-F1
#
_entry.id   AF-A0A7M7SUW6-F1
#
_cell.length_a   1.000
_cell.length_b   1.000
_cell.length_c   1.000
_cell.angle_alpha   90.00
_cell.angle_beta   90.00
_cell.angle_gamma   90.00
#
_symmetry.space_group_name_H-M   'P 1'
#
loop_
_entity.id
_entity.type
_entity.pdbx_description
1 polymer ?
#
loop_
_entity_poly.entity_id
_entity_poly.type
_entity_poly.pdbx_seq_one_letter_code
_entity_poly.pdbx_strand_id
1 'polypeptide(L)'
;MTTQVYEALNDPNVSWHCVKCGLPQFSSSLFDHTHLETSNTFETLDLSTDNTTGYSGSDAEQDTISSSSSSTASFGPPQHTSSPTKRRKKGSKQEQQLRSMKVLNVNFQSIRNKKEELAVLIESTKPSIIIGTETWLTSSIFTSEIFPPSYSVVRKDRVGGHGGVLLAVRSDLTYNTLQIQDEGEHVYIKLSFGKDVSLIVGALYRPPNSDMQYMDKICSTIEELSVQNRKAVLWIGGDFNLPDINWEDLSVGGHSNPASINNRFLDMIQNCNLQQMVTFPTRGDNVLDLFLTNRPTLINKCSLLPGLGDHDIVGVDSDVTAKRSKPVKRKIYLWKKANLLGMKQDCRQFQQEFVHKYTEQSSVHEMWNCFKISLLNMMDSHVPAKMTSTRFSQPWVTRSVKRSSRRKKRAFNHALATDRQEDFNRYREIKKSTQAACKQAYSEYINNIISPDSKANPSDSGVSLTVRGTTVLE
;
A
#
# COMPACT_ATOMS: atom_id res chain seq x y z
N MET A 1 6.47 -45.49 20.15
CA MET A 1 5.20 -46.08 19.66
C MET A 1 5.57 -47.18 18.70
N THR A 2 5.06 -48.39 18.91
CA THR A 2 5.26 -49.54 18.01
C THR A 2 4.42 -49.37 16.74
N THR A 3 4.87 -49.92 15.61
CA THR A 3 4.23 -49.79 14.28
C THR A 3 2.75 -50.22 14.28
N GLN A 4 2.41 -51.22 15.09
CA GLN A 4 1.03 -51.69 15.28
C GLN A 4 0.08 -50.62 15.86
N VAL A 5 0.59 -49.69 16.69
CA VAL A 5 -0.22 -48.59 17.24
C VAL A 5 -0.49 -47.54 16.16
N TYR A 6 0.44 -47.32 15.24
CA TYR A 6 0.27 -46.35 14.17
C TYR A 6 -0.76 -46.83 13.14
N GLU A 7 -0.76 -48.12 12.81
CA GLU A 7 -1.75 -48.72 11.90
C GLU A 7 -3.16 -48.72 12.50
N ALA A 8 -3.31 -49.00 13.79
CA ALA A 8 -4.61 -48.95 14.48
C ALA A 8 -5.19 -47.52 14.56
N LEU A 9 -4.34 -46.49 14.63
CA LEU A 9 -4.76 -45.09 14.66
C LEU A 9 -5.12 -44.54 13.27
N ASN A 10 -4.85 -45.28 12.19
CA ASN A 10 -5.13 -44.85 10.82
C ASN A 10 -6.36 -45.53 10.20
N ASP A 11 -7.07 -46.37 10.97
CA ASP A 11 -8.34 -46.98 10.56
C ASP A 11 -9.49 -45.98 10.77
N PRO A 12 -10.15 -45.51 9.68
CA PRO A 12 -11.24 -44.53 9.76
C PRO A 12 -12.49 -45.04 10.49
N ASN A 13 -12.59 -46.35 10.78
CA ASN A 13 -13.72 -46.93 11.51
C ASN A 13 -13.51 -46.99 13.04
N VAL A 14 -12.34 -46.58 13.54
CA VAL A 14 -12.02 -46.61 14.97
C VAL A 14 -11.95 -45.18 15.51
N SER A 15 -12.99 -44.74 16.21
CA SER A 15 -12.96 -43.44 16.90
C SER A 15 -12.15 -43.54 18.19
N TRP A 16 -11.06 -42.78 18.29
CA TRP A 16 -10.30 -42.62 19.53
C TRP A 16 -10.19 -41.15 19.92
N HIS A 17 -10.00 -40.91 21.21
CA HIS A 17 -9.86 -39.57 21.78
C HIS A 17 -8.50 -39.44 22.45
N CYS A 18 -7.83 -38.32 22.24
CA CYS A 18 -6.57 -38.07 22.94
C CYS A 18 -6.83 -37.85 24.43
N VAL A 19 -6.32 -38.73 25.29
CA VAL A 19 -6.52 -38.68 26.75
C VAL A 19 -5.92 -37.42 27.41
N LYS A 20 -5.08 -36.66 26.69
CA LYS A 20 -4.42 -35.45 27.19
C LYS A 20 -5.13 -34.15 26.81
N CYS A 21 -5.87 -34.12 25.69
CA CYS A 21 -6.54 -32.90 25.22
C CYS A 21 -8.00 -33.09 24.77
N GLY A 22 -8.54 -34.32 24.83
CA GLY A 22 -9.95 -34.62 24.58
C GLY A 22 -10.40 -34.53 23.12
N LEU A 23 -9.50 -34.22 22.17
CA LEU A 23 -9.88 -34.05 20.76
C LEU A 23 -9.98 -35.39 20.02
N PRO A 24 -11.01 -35.59 19.17
CA PRO A 24 -11.13 -36.74 18.28
C PRO A 24 -10.22 -36.59 17.03
N GLN A 25 -10.09 -37.67 16.27
CA GLN A 25 -9.25 -37.73 15.08
C GLN A 25 -9.76 -36.82 13.94
N PHE A 26 -8.97 -35.82 13.55
CA PHE A 26 -9.18 -35.06 12.31
C PHE A 26 -8.57 -35.86 11.15
N SER A 27 -9.40 -36.59 10.41
CA SER A 27 -8.98 -37.11 9.10
C SER A 27 -8.79 -35.92 8.14
N SER A 28 -7.67 -35.89 7.44
CA SER A 28 -7.32 -34.84 6.50
C SER A 28 -8.21 -34.90 5.25
N SER A 29 -9.32 -34.16 5.26
CA SER A 29 -9.95 -33.65 4.03
C SER A 29 -10.31 -32.18 4.26
N LEU A 30 -9.35 -31.30 3.94
CA LEU A 30 -9.47 -29.85 4.09
C LEU A 30 -10.00 -29.17 2.81
N PHE A 31 -10.68 -29.95 1.96
CA PHE A 31 -11.34 -29.50 0.75
C PHE A 31 -12.64 -30.27 0.57
N ASP A 32 -13.72 -29.74 1.14
CA ASP A 32 -15.06 -30.17 0.76
C ASP A 32 -15.32 -29.75 -0.69
N HIS A 33 -15.60 -30.76 -1.51
CA HIS A 33 -16.02 -30.63 -2.88
C HIS A 33 -17.36 -29.88 -2.94
N THR A 34 -17.32 -28.64 -3.42
CA THR A 34 -18.52 -27.99 -3.92
C THR A 34 -18.92 -28.67 -5.23
N HIS A 35 -20.08 -29.33 -5.22
CA HIS A 35 -20.77 -29.85 -6.39
C HIS A 35 -20.99 -28.71 -7.41
N LEU A 36 -20.21 -28.72 -8.49
CA LEU A 36 -20.48 -27.97 -9.72
C LEU A 36 -21.05 -28.95 -10.74
N GLU A 37 -22.38 -28.98 -10.84
CA GLU A 37 -23.05 -29.57 -11.99
C GLU A 37 -22.67 -28.75 -13.23
N THR A 38 -21.90 -29.36 -14.13
CA THR A 38 -21.60 -28.84 -15.45
C THR A 38 -22.45 -29.60 -16.46
N SER A 39 -23.53 -28.99 -16.92
CA SER A 39 -24.23 -29.44 -18.12
C SER A 39 -23.44 -29.01 -19.35
N ASN A 40 -22.66 -29.95 -19.90
CA ASN A 40 -22.13 -29.86 -21.25
C ASN A 40 -23.27 -30.10 -22.24
N THR A 41 -23.63 -29.08 -23.03
CA THR A 41 -24.27 -29.30 -24.34
C THR A 41 -23.32 -28.77 -25.41
N PHE A 42 -22.52 -29.70 -25.94
CA PHE A 42 -21.93 -29.59 -27.26
C PHE A 42 -23.07 -29.60 -28.29
N GLU A 43 -23.14 -28.60 -29.14
CA GLU A 43 -23.84 -28.73 -30.43
C GLU A 43 -22.95 -28.16 -31.54
N THR A 44 -22.97 -28.88 -32.64
CA THR A 44 -21.99 -28.93 -33.72
C THR A 44 -22.08 -27.75 -34.70
N LEU A 45 -20.93 -27.47 -35.33
CA LEU A 45 -20.70 -26.60 -36.48
C LEU A 45 -21.80 -26.67 -37.54
N ASP A 46 -22.18 -25.51 -38.10
CA ASP A 46 -22.54 -25.43 -39.50
C ASP A 46 -21.96 -24.17 -40.17
N LEU A 47 -21.36 -24.40 -41.34
CA LEU A 47 -20.76 -23.42 -42.25
C LEU A 47 -21.56 -23.54 -43.54
N SER A 48 -22.32 -22.52 -43.93
CA SER A 48 -22.48 -22.16 -45.35
C SER A 48 -23.29 -20.88 -45.61
N THR A 49 -22.74 -20.11 -46.55
CA THR A 49 -23.38 -19.28 -47.59
C THR A 49 -24.00 -17.93 -47.25
N ASP A 50 -23.30 -16.89 -47.74
CA ASP A 50 -23.77 -15.85 -48.67
C ASP A 50 -25.11 -15.15 -48.40
N ASN A 51 -25.04 -13.83 -48.16
CA ASN A 51 -25.54 -12.90 -49.18
C ASN A 51 -25.11 -11.44 -48.99
N THR A 52 -24.77 -10.87 -50.13
CA THR A 52 -24.53 -9.48 -50.50
C THR A 52 -25.73 -8.55 -50.33
N THR A 53 -25.50 -7.35 -49.80
CA THR A 53 -26.11 -6.03 -50.16
C THR A 53 -25.29 -4.97 -49.38
N GLY A 54 -24.63 -3.94 -49.92
CA GLY A 54 -24.92 -3.12 -51.09
C GLY A 54 -25.70 -1.86 -50.68
N TYR A 55 -25.00 -0.75 -50.35
CA TYR A 55 -25.43 0.67 -50.41
C TYR A 55 -24.28 1.53 -49.82
N SER A 56 -23.41 2.20 -50.59
CA SER A 56 -23.53 3.43 -51.39
C SER A 56 -24.04 4.67 -50.62
N GLY A 57 -23.16 5.66 -50.45
CA GLY A 57 -23.45 6.99 -49.90
C GLY A 57 -22.17 7.83 -49.85
N SER A 58 -21.87 8.46 -50.99
CA SER A 58 -20.89 9.53 -51.19
C SER A 58 -21.20 10.74 -50.31
N ASP A 59 -20.17 11.51 -49.94
CA ASP A 59 -20.06 12.91 -50.37
C ASP A 59 -18.64 13.43 -50.11
N ALA A 60 -18.05 13.90 -51.19
CA ALA A 60 -16.79 14.62 -51.25
C ALA A 60 -17.12 16.04 -51.70
N GLU A 61 -16.61 17.04 -50.98
CA GLU A 61 -16.38 18.36 -51.55
C GLU A 61 -14.96 18.82 -51.19
N GLN A 62 -14.25 19.17 -52.25
CA GLN A 62 -12.94 19.80 -52.30
C GLN A 62 -13.04 21.30 -52.01
N ASP A 63 -11.88 21.89 -51.71
CA ASP A 63 -11.42 23.24 -52.10
C ASP A 63 -10.69 23.90 -50.91
N THR A 64 -9.57 24.61 -51.04
CA THR A 64 -8.70 25.01 -52.15
C THR A 64 -7.38 25.48 -51.54
N ILE A 65 -6.30 25.38 -52.29
CA ILE A 65 -4.97 25.91 -51.98
C ILE A 65 -4.91 27.38 -52.41
N SER A 66 -4.39 28.25 -51.56
CA SER A 66 -3.88 29.57 -51.97
C SER A 66 -2.59 29.92 -51.24
N SER A 67 -1.55 30.07 -52.04
CA SER A 67 -0.18 30.48 -51.73
C SER A 67 -0.05 32.01 -51.65
N SER A 68 0.76 32.50 -50.71
CA SER A 68 1.50 33.75 -50.88
C SER A 68 2.91 33.65 -50.29
N SER A 69 3.88 33.90 -51.17
CA SER A 69 5.30 34.24 -50.94
C SER A 69 5.42 35.52 -50.09
N SER A 70 6.51 35.92 -49.41
CA SER A 70 7.95 35.70 -49.56
C SER A 70 8.66 36.45 -48.40
N SER A 71 9.75 35.93 -47.86
CA SER A 71 11.01 36.70 -47.70
C SER A 71 12.14 35.79 -47.24
N THR A 72 13.18 35.75 -48.05
CA THR A 72 14.42 35.00 -47.93
C THR A 72 15.40 35.72 -47.01
N ALA A 73 15.95 35.02 -46.01
CA ALA A 73 17.24 35.34 -45.42
C ALA A 73 18.00 34.05 -45.14
N SER A 74 19.06 33.85 -45.93
CA SER A 74 20.01 32.75 -45.86
C SER A 74 20.84 32.81 -44.57
N PHE A 75 20.82 31.75 -43.77
CA PHE A 75 21.83 31.48 -42.75
C PHE A 75 22.25 30.01 -42.81
N GLY A 76 23.56 29.78 -42.96
CA GLY A 76 24.18 28.47 -43.12
C GLY A 76 24.10 27.58 -41.88
N PRO A 77 24.55 26.31 -41.97
CA PRO A 77 24.37 25.34 -40.91
C PRO A 77 25.22 25.70 -39.66
N PRO A 78 24.68 25.57 -38.44
CA PRO A 78 25.39 25.96 -37.23
C PRO A 78 26.58 25.02 -36.97
N GLN A 79 27.76 25.61 -36.87
CA GLN A 79 28.98 24.93 -36.44
C GLN A 79 28.90 24.60 -34.95
N HIS A 80 29.13 23.32 -34.61
CA HIS A 80 29.32 22.86 -33.24
C HIS A 80 30.58 23.49 -32.62
N THR A 81 30.41 24.39 -31.65
CA THR A 81 31.51 24.86 -30.78
C THR A 81 31.39 24.22 -29.40
N SER A 82 32.29 23.27 -29.12
CA SER A 82 32.41 22.60 -27.82
C SER A 82 33.30 23.43 -26.88
N SER A 83 32.70 24.19 -25.97
CA SER A 83 33.46 24.82 -24.87
C SER A 83 33.71 23.80 -23.74
N PRO A 84 34.93 23.67 -23.19
CA PRO A 84 35.22 22.68 -22.16
C PRO A 84 34.61 23.10 -20.82
N THR A 85 33.64 22.33 -20.32
CA THR A 85 33.09 22.52 -18.97
C THR A 85 34.09 22.00 -17.94
N LYS A 86 34.63 22.90 -17.11
CA LYS A 86 35.48 22.57 -15.96
C LYS A 86 34.82 21.48 -15.10
N ARG A 87 35.47 20.31 -15.00
CA ARG A 87 35.09 19.23 -14.08
C ARG A 87 35.12 19.76 -12.63
N ARG A 88 33.94 20.06 -12.07
CA ARG A 88 33.78 20.22 -10.61
C ARG A 88 34.14 18.89 -9.95
N LYS A 89 35.24 18.87 -9.19
CA LYS A 89 35.54 17.78 -8.24
C LYS A 89 34.35 17.69 -7.26
N LYS A 90 33.56 16.62 -7.35
CA LYS A 90 32.55 16.28 -6.33
C LYS A 90 33.29 15.83 -5.07
N GLY A 91 33.45 16.73 -4.11
CA GLY A 91 33.68 16.35 -2.72
C GLY A 91 32.49 15.52 -2.23
N SER A 92 32.71 14.27 -1.87
CA SER A 92 31.71 13.38 -1.31
C SER A 92 31.46 13.71 0.15
N LYS A 93 30.67 14.74 0.42
CA LYS A 93 29.83 14.77 1.62
C LYS A 93 28.42 14.40 1.17
N GLN A 94 28.02 13.15 1.39
CA GLN A 94 26.60 12.77 1.28
C GLN A 94 25.86 13.42 2.44
N GLU A 95 25.52 14.69 2.28
CA GLU A 95 24.52 15.35 3.10
C GLU A 95 23.24 14.51 2.97
N GLN A 96 22.69 14.04 4.10
CA GLN A 96 21.42 13.33 4.10
C GLN A 96 20.38 14.26 3.50
N GLN A 97 20.01 14.00 2.24
CA GLN A 97 19.05 14.82 1.52
C GLN A 97 17.72 14.75 2.26
N LEU A 98 17.45 15.76 3.08
CA LEU A 98 16.20 15.93 3.80
C LEU A 98 15.09 16.03 2.74
N ARG A 99 14.17 15.08 2.77
CA ARG A 99 13.06 15.02 1.81
C ARG A 99 11.81 15.57 2.47
N SER A 100 11.14 16.48 1.79
CA SER A 100 9.81 16.98 2.14
C SER A 100 8.83 15.82 2.40
N MET A 101 7.84 16.09 3.23
CA MET A 101 6.81 15.12 3.58
C MET A 101 5.60 15.29 2.67
N LYS A 102 5.15 14.17 2.11
CA LYS A 102 3.87 14.08 1.42
C LYS A 102 2.90 13.27 2.26
N VAL A 103 1.69 13.77 2.44
CA VAL A 103 0.62 13.10 3.17
C VAL A 103 -0.55 12.87 2.23
N LEU A 104 -1.23 11.74 2.38
CA LEU A 104 -2.52 11.51 1.73
C LEU A 104 -3.57 11.38 2.84
N ASN A 105 -4.67 12.11 2.74
CA ASN A 105 -5.89 11.85 3.51
C ASN A 105 -6.88 11.12 2.57
N VAL A 106 -7.30 9.93 3.00
CA VAL A 106 -8.05 8.98 2.17
C VAL A 106 -9.20 8.40 2.99
N ASN A 107 -10.43 8.71 2.61
CA ASN A 107 -11.57 7.87 2.96
C ASN A 107 -11.60 6.64 2.03
N PHE A 108 -11.41 5.45 2.61
CA PHE A 108 -11.30 4.22 1.84
C PHE A 108 -12.64 3.65 1.41
N GLN A 109 -13.72 3.84 2.16
CA GLN A 109 -14.99 3.12 2.00
C GLN A 109 -14.75 1.63 1.69
N SER A 110 -14.13 0.91 2.63
CA SER A 110 -13.53 -0.43 2.46
C SER A 110 -12.24 -0.48 1.66
N ILE A 111 -11.14 -0.78 2.35
CA ILE A 111 -9.82 -0.95 1.75
C ILE A 111 -9.61 -2.33 1.10
N ARG A 112 -10.34 -3.37 1.54
CA ARG A 112 -10.05 -4.78 1.21
C ARG A 112 -10.06 -5.06 -0.31
N ASN A 113 -11.05 -4.53 -1.01
CA ASN A 113 -11.23 -4.71 -2.45
C ASN A 113 -10.44 -3.71 -3.29
N LYS A 114 -9.66 -2.83 -2.64
CA LYS A 114 -8.94 -1.70 -3.24
C LYS A 114 -7.43 -1.78 -2.98
N LYS A 115 -6.93 -2.88 -2.41
CA LYS A 115 -5.52 -3.06 -2.03
C LYS A 115 -4.56 -2.94 -3.22
N GLU A 116 -4.97 -3.41 -4.40
CA GLU A 116 -4.19 -3.30 -5.63
C GLU A 116 -4.08 -1.82 -6.04
N GLU A 117 -5.19 -1.11 -6.08
CA GLU A 117 -5.18 0.32 -6.39
C GLU A 117 -4.36 1.13 -5.38
N LEU A 118 -4.48 0.79 -4.10
CA LEU A 118 -3.69 1.40 -3.03
C LEU A 118 -2.20 1.17 -3.24
N ALA A 119 -1.77 -0.05 -3.59
CA ALA A 119 -0.37 -0.33 -3.88
C ALA A 119 0.17 0.51 -5.05
N VAL A 120 -0.64 0.70 -6.10
CA VAL A 120 -0.31 1.56 -7.24
C VAL A 120 -0.26 3.03 -6.83
N LEU A 121 -1.21 3.47 -5.99
CA LEU A 121 -1.25 4.82 -5.43
C LEU A 121 0.04 5.08 -4.64
N ILE A 122 0.39 4.23 -3.68
CA ILE A 122 1.61 4.30 -2.86
C ILE A 122 2.86 4.40 -3.74
N GLU A 123 2.98 3.53 -4.74
CA GLU A 123 4.17 3.51 -5.62
C GLU A 123 4.28 4.78 -6.48
N SER A 124 3.13 5.36 -6.87
CA SER A 124 3.07 6.54 -7.73
C SER A 124 3.29 7.86 -6.98
N THR A 125 2.72 8.00 -5.77
CA THR A 125 2.77 9.24 -4.99
C THR A 125 3.89 9.23 -3.95
N LYS A 126 4.29 8.03 -3.47
CA LYS A 126 5.33 7.79 -2.46
C LYS A 126 5.11 8.60 -1.16
N PRO A 127 3.92 8.51 -0.55
CA PRO A 127 3.60 9.33 0.60
C PRO A 127 4.47 8.96 1.80
N SER A 128 4.80 9.93 2.63
CA SER A 128 5.44 9.70 3.93
C SER A 128 4.44 9.10 4.91
N ILE A 129 3.20 9.60 4.89
CA ILE A 129 2.12 9.17 5.79
C ILE A 129 0.82 9.10 4.98
N ILE A 130 -0.01 8.11 5.25
CA ILE A 130 -1.38 8.02 4.76
C ILE A 130 -2.29 8.06 5.99
N ILE A 131 -3.17 9.03 6.02
CA ILE A 131 -4.28 9.18 6.95
C ILE A 131 -5.48 8.50 6.31
N GLY A 132 -6.02 7.49 6.97
CA GLY A 132 -7.06 6.63 6.44
C GLY A 132 -8.30 6.62 7.32
N THR A 133 -9.48 6.79 6.71
CA THR A 133 -10.79 6.63 7.35
C THR A 133 -11.63 5.59 6.61
N GLU A 134 -12.69 5.10 7.25
CA GLU A 134 -13.57 4.05 6.72
C GLU A 134 -12.82 2.85 6.13
N THR A 135 -11.82 2.38 6.88
CA THR A 135 -10.96 1.27 6.44
C THR A 135 -11.75 -0.02 6.27
N TRP A 136 -12.74 -0.22 7.12
CA TRP A 136 -13.59 -1.40 7.26
C TRP A 136 -12.78 -2.69 7.46
N LEU A 137 -11.69 -2.56 8.22
CA LEU A 137 -10.85 -3.66 8.63
C LEU A 137 -11.33 -4.24 9.95
N THR A 138 -11.02 -5.52 10.14
CA THR A 138 -11.24 -6.27 11.37
C THR A 138 -9.89 -6.77 11.89
N SER A 139 -9.83 -7.15 13.17
CA SER A 139 -8.63 -7.71 13.80
C SER A 139 -8.09 -8.97 13.09
N SER A 140 -8.94 -9.68 12.35
CA SER A 140 -8.57 -10.85 11.55
C SER A 140 -7.79 -10.53 10.26
N ILE A 141 -7.79 -9.28 9.81
CA ILE A 141 -7.06 -8.87 8.59
C ILE A 141 -5.73 -8.26 9.00
N PHE A 142 -4.62 -8.90 8.62
CA PHE A 142 -3.29 -8.41 8.96
C PHE A 142 -2.89 -7.20 8.11
N THR A 143 -2.15 -6.26 8.71
CA THR A 143 -1.60 -5.09 8.01
C THR A 143 -0.78 -5.47 6.77
N SER A 144 -0.05 -6.59 6.83
CA SER A 144 0.77 -7.12 5.73
C SER A 144 -0.03 -7.59 4.52
N GLU A 145 -1.34 -7.85 4.66
CA GLU A 145 -2.22 -8.20 3.54
C GLU A 145 -2.59 -6.99 2.69
N ILE A 146 -2.56 -5.80 3.28
CA ILE A 146 -3.06 -4.56 2.69
C ILE A 146 -1.91 -3.62 2.31
N PHE A 147 -0.93 -3.46 3.19
CA PHE A 147 0.17 -2.51 3.01
C PHE A 147 1.49 -3.22 2.69
N PRO A 148 2.33 -2.62 1.82
CA PRO A 148 3.69 -3.10 1.61
C PRO A 148 4.51 -3.02 2.90
N PRO A 149 5.49 -3.92 3.11
CA PRO A 149 6.44 -3.85 4.23
C PRO A 149 7.27 -2.56 4.35
N SER A 150 7.18 -1.63 3.39
CA SER A 150 7.73 -0.28 3.51
C SER A 150 6.88 0.69 4.33
N TYR A 151 5.74 0.24 4.86
CA TYR A 151 4.90 0.98 5.78
C TYR A 151 4.65 0.16 7.04
N SER A 152 4.67 0.85 8.17
CA SER A 152 4.07 0.39 9.42
C SER A 152 2.73 1.09 9.60
N VAL A 153 1.75 0.41 10.21
CA VAL A 153 0.39 0.93 10.34
C VAL A 153 -0.02 0.94 11.80
N VAL A 154 -0.52 2.09 12.26
CA VAL A 154 -1.27 2.23 13.51
C VAL A 154 -2.73 2.35 13.13
N ARG A 155 -3.61 1.52 13.69
CA ARG A 155 -5.04 1.53 13.33
C ARG A 155 -5.93 1.26 14.52
N LYS A 156 -7.18 1.68 14.42
CA LYS A 156 -8.27 1.40 15.35
C LYS A 156 -9.45 0.88 14.54
N ASP A 157 -9.68 -0.43 14.64
CA ASP A 157 -10.73 -1.14 13.92
C ASP A 157 -12.04 -1.07 14.70
N ARG A 158 -13.17 -0.97 13.99
CA ARG A 158 -14.49 -1.03 14.62
C ARG A 158 -14.92 -2.50 14.74
N VAL A 159 -15.48 -2.88 15.89
CA VAL A 159 -15.90 -4.27 16.18
C VAL A 159 -16.90 -4.82 15.15
N GLY A 160 -17.76 -3.97 14.58
CA GLY A 160 -18.72 -4.35 13.53
C GLY A 160 -18.19 -4.28 12.09
N GLY A 161 -16.90 -4.01 11.88
CA GLY A 161 -16.27 -3.96 10.55
C GLY A 161 -16.64 -2.75 9.67
N HIS A 162 -17.64 -1.94 10.01
CA HIS A 162 -18.00 -0.73 9.24
C HIS A 162 -17.53 0.56 9.95
N GLY A 163 -16.44 1.14 9.46
CA GLY A 163 -15.77 2.31 10.04
C GLY A 163 -14.27 2.08 10.18
N GLY A 164 -13.67 2.68 11.20
CA GLY A 164 -12.28 2.46 11.59
C GLY A 164 -11.29 3.34 10.84
N VAL A 165 -10.19 3.65 11.53
CA VAL A 165 -9.17 4.61 11.10
C VAL A 165 -7.78 4.01 11.13
N LEU A 166 -6.88 4.55 10.30
CA LEU A 166 -5.47 4.18 10.31
C LEU A 166 -4.54 5.34 9.98
N LEU A 167 -3.30 5.18 10.42
CA LEU A 167 -2.12 5.92 10.01
C LEU A 167 -1.11 4.93 9.44
N ALA A 168 -0.91 4.93 8.13
CA ALA A 168 0.18 4.19 7.50
C ALA A 168 1.40 5.09 7.36
N VAL A 169 2.46 4.77 8.08
CA VAL A 169 3.70 5.55 8.17
C VAL A 169 4.80 4.82 7.44
N ARG A 170 5.55 5.52 6.58
CA ARG A 170 6.68 4.90 5.88
C ARG A 170 7.71 4.42 6.89
N SER A 171 8.18 3.18 6.77
CA SER A 171 9.04 2.52 7.78
C SER A 171 10.41 3.16 7.97
N ASP A 172 10.80 4.11 7.11
CA ASP A 172 12.00 4.92 7.31
C ASP A 172 11.78 6.11 8.27
N LEU A 173 10.56 6.30 8.77
CA LEU A 173 10.23 7.30 9.79
C LEU A 173 10.09 6.65 11.16
N THR A 174 10.71 7.25 12.16
CA THR A 174 10.56 6.84 13.56
C THR A 174 9.45 7.65 14.21
N TYR A 175 8.53 6.97 14.88
CA TYR A 175 7.42 7.57 15.59
C TYR A 175 7.07 6.76 16.84
N ASN A 176 6.38 7.41 17.77
CA ASN A 176 5.73 6.78 18.91
C ASN A 176 4.21 6.88 18.75
N THR A 177 3.47 5.82 19.07
CA THR A 177 2.01 5.88 19.13
C THR A 177 1.58 6.58 20.40
N LEU A 178 0.66 7.54 20.30
CA LEU A 178 0.03 8.17 21.46
C LEU A 178 -1.20 7.34 21.84
N GLN A 179 -1.23 6.86 23.08
CA GLN A 179 -2.32 6.03 23.59
C GLN A 179 -3.44 6.94 24.09
N ILE A 180 -4.60 6.89 23.43
CA ILE A 180 -5.82 7.58 23.86
C ILE A 180 -6.83 6.53 24.30
N GLN A 181 -7.30 6.64 25.53
CA GLN A 181 -8.26 5.71 26.12
C GLN A 181 -9.69 6.22 25.91
N ASP A 182 -10.20 6.04 24.70
CA ASP A 182 -11.60 6.29 24.41
C ASP A 182 -12.18 5.38 23.33
N GLU A 183 -13.45 5.58 23.04
CA GLU A 183 -14.23 4.89 22.01
C GLU A 183 -14.28 5.68 20.69
N GLY A 184 -13.64 6.86 20.62
CA GLY A 184 -13.63 7.70 19.42
C GLY A 184 -12.87 7.04 18.28
N GLU A 185 -13.27 7.29 17.03
CA GLU A 185 -12.58 6.72 15.87
C GLU A 185 -11.41 7.61 15.46
N HIS A 186 -10.37 7.64 16.30
CA HIS A 186 -9.15 8.37 16.01
C HIS A 186 -7.90 7.69 16.57
N VAL A 187 -6.77 7.92 15.89
CA VAL A 187 -5.45 7.45 16.31
C VAL A 187 -4.42 8.54 16.08
N TYR A 188 -3.40 8.60 16.95
CA TYR A 188 -2.36 9.62 16.88
C TYR A 188 -0.96 9.01 17.00
N ILE A 189 -0.02 9.60 16.27
CA ILE A 189 1.41 9.30 16.37
C ILE A 189 2.20 10.59 16.60
N LYS A 190 3.36 10.46 17.23
CA LYS A 190 4.32 11.54 17.44
C LYS A 190 5.65 11.21 16.79
N LEU A 191 6.05 12.03 15.81
CA LEU A 191 7.37 12.02 15.20
C LEU A 191 8.25 13.06 15.92
N SER A 192 9.41 12.62 16.42
CA SER A 192 10.37 13.51 17.09
C SER A 192 11.51 13.87 16.14
N PHE A 193 11.76 15.16 15.94
CA PHE A 193 12.83 15.66 15.07
C PHE A 193 14.09 16.10 15.82
N GLY A 194 14.10 15.95 17.16
CA GLY A 194 15.16 16.40 18.05
C GLY A 194 14.92 17.80 18.61
N LYS A 195 15.62 18.15 19.70
CA LYS A 195 15.56 19.47 20.39
C LYS A 195 14.13 20.01 20.52
N ASP A 196 13.25 19.24 21.16
CA ASP A 196 11.83 19.55 21.43
C ASP A 196 10.91 19.75 20.23
N VAL A 197 11.41 19.67 18.99
CA VAL A 197 10.54 19.78 17.81
C VAL A 197 9.93 18.41 17.52
N SER A 198 8.61 18.38 17.46
CA SER A 198 7.87 17.17 17.10
C SER A 198 6.69 17.50 16.20
N LEU A 199 6.24 16.49 15.46
CA LEU A 199 5.02 16.51 14.66
C LEU A 199 4.10 15.44 15.23
N ILE A 200 2.89 15.84 15.57
CA ILE A 200 1.80 14.93 15.92
C ILE A 200 0.89 14.81 14.71
N VAL A 201 0.63 13.57 14.31
CA VAL A 201 -0.28 13.27 13.20
C VAL A 201 -1.45 12.46 13.72
N GLY A 202 -2.66 12.93 13.45
CA GLY A 202 -3.93 12.28 13.80
C GLY A 202 -4.68 11.83 12.56
N ALA A 203 -5.24 10.62 12.62
CA ALA A 203 -6.33 10.18 11.75
C ALA A 203 -7.62 10.18 12.56
N LEU A 204 -8.68 10.77 12.02
CA LEU A 204 -9.95 10.95 12.72
C LEU A 204 -11.12 10.70 11.78
N TYR A 205 -12.08 9.90 12.21
CA TYR A 205 -13.36 9.73 11.55
C TYR A 205 -14.48 10.10 12.50
N ARG A 206 -15.38 10.98 12.06
CA ARG A 206 -16.63 11.28 12.77
C ARG A 206 -17.80 10.74 11.96
N PRO A 207 -18.56 9.76 12.48
CA PRO A 207 -19.82 9.34 11.87
C PRO A 207 -20.79 10.51 11.70
N PRO A 208 -21.61 10.55 10.63
CA PRO A 208 -22.50 11.67 10.35
C PRO A 208 -23.57 11.89 11.44
N ASN A 209 -24.05 10.81 12.07
CA ASN A 209 -25.10 10.86 13.09
C ASN A 209 -24.54 10.87 14.53
N SER A 210 -23.27 11.27 14.70
CA SER A 210 -22.67 11.38 16.04
C SER A 210 -23.27 12.54 16.82
N ASP A 211 -23.49 12.33 18.12
CA ASP A 211 -24.07 13.32 19.02
C ASP A 211 -23.03 14.36 19.50
N MET A 212 -23.51 15.30 20.32
CA MET A 212 -22.68 16.35 20.92
C MET A 212 -21.60 15.78 21.85
N GLN A 213 -21.92 14.73 22.63
CA GLN A 213 -20.97 14.11 23.56
C GLN A 213 -19.77 13.51 22.82
N TYR A 214 -20.02 12.87 21.68
CA TYR A 214 -18.98 12.35 20.81
C TYR A 214 -18.09 13.48 20.25
N MET A 215 -18.69 14.59 19.81
CA MET A 215 -17.94 15.75 19.33
C MET A 215 -17.09 16.38 20.43
N ASP A 216 -17.66 16.57 21.62
CA ASP A 216 -16.94 17.10 22.79
C ASP A 216 -15.74 16.24 23.14
N LYS A 217 -15.89 14.91 23.14
CA LYS A 217 -14.80 13.98 23.46
C LYS A 217 -13.64 14.08 22.47
N ILE A 218 -13.95 14.12 21.18
CA ILE A 218 -12.96 14.30 20.12
C ILE A 218 -12.24 15.65 20.31
N CYS A 219 -12.99 16.72 20.52
CA CYS A 219 -12.42 18.05 20.63
C CYS A 219 -11.55 18.20 21.87
N SER A 220 -12.01 17.72 23.04
CA SER A 220 -11.23 17.71 24.28
C SER A 220 -9.94 16.92 24.14
N THR A 221 -9.95 15.78 23.43
CA THR A 221 -8.75 15.00 23.14
C THR A 221 -7.72 15.81 22.34
N ILE A 222 -8.16 16.54 21.32
CA ILE A 222 -7.27 17.38 20.50
C ILE A 222 -6.73 18.56 21.32
N GLU A 223 -7.57 19.19 22.14
CA GLU A 223 -7.20 20.28 23.04
C GLU A 223 -6.16 19.81 24.08
N GLU A 224 -6.37 18.66 24.70
CA GLU A 224 -5.41 18.04 25.62
C GLU A 224 -4.07 17.74 24.93
N LEU A 225 -4.10 17.16 23.73
CA LEU A 225 -2.91 16.88 22.94
C LEU A 225 -2.13 18.18 22.62
N SER A 226 -2.85 19.24 22.25
CA SER A 226 -2.26 20.57 21.99
C SER A 226 -1.61 21.15 23.25
N VAL A 227 -2.29 21.10 24.40
CA VAL A 227 -1.80 21.61 25.68
C VAL A 227 -0.58 20.83 26.17
N GLN A 228 -0.60 19.50 26.07
CA GLN A 228 0.51 18.63 26.47
C GLN A 228 1.72 18.77 25.54
N ASN A 229 1.52 19.22 24.29
CA ASN A 229 2.55 19.29 23.27
C ASN A 229 2.63 20.67 22.62
N ARG A 230 2.69 21.75 23.42
CA ARG A 230 2.64 23.15 22.93
C ARG A 230 3.64 23.53 21.82
N LYS A 231 4.79 22.86 21.76
CA LYS A 231 5.82 23.11 20.73
C LYS A 231 5.65 22.25 19.47
N ALA A 232 4.73 21.28 19.48
CA ALA A 232 4.54 20.36 18.38
C ALA A 232 3.77 21.01 17.23
N VAL A 233 4.12 20.61 16.02
CA VAL A 233 3.26 20.81 14.85
C VAL A 233 2.14 19.76 14.92
N LEU A 234 0.91 20.18 14.69
CA LEU A 234 -0.25 19.29 14.62
C LEU A 234 -0.66 19.13 13.16
N TRP A 235 -0.85 17.90 12.71
CA TRP A 235 -1.54 17.54 11.47
C TRP A 235 -2.68 16.58 11.80
N ILE A 236 -3.91 17.05 11.69
CA ILE A 236 -5.08 16.22 11.96
C ILE A 236 -5.86 16.12 10.65
N GLY A 237 -6.01 14.90 10.15
CA GLY A 237 -6.77 14.66 8.94
C GLY A 237 -7.77 13.53 9.13
N GLY A 238 -8.69 13.46 8.19
CA GLY A 238 -9.67 12.40 8.08
C GLY A 238 -10.99 12.94 7.55
N ASP A 239 -12.08 12.26 7.85
CA ASP A 239 -13.43 12.61 7.41
C ASP A 239 -14.26 12.97 8.63
N PHE A 240 -14.68 14.24 8.67
CA PHE A 240 -15.36 14.82 9.81
C PHE A 240 -16.89 14.82 9.64
N ASN A 241 -17.41 14.56 8.43
CA ASN A 241 -18.85 14.65 8.13
C ASN A 241 -19.52 15.92 8.71
N LEU A 242 -18.91 17.09 8.49
CA LEU A 242 -19.44 18.41 8.88
C LEU A 242 -19.75 19.26 7.64
N PRO A 243 -20.77 18.90 6.83
CA PRO A 243 -21.12 19.61 5.59
C PRO A 243 -21.65 21.03 5.83
N ASP A 244 -22.16 21.34 7.03
CA ASP A 244 -22.85 22.60 7.29
C ASP A 244 -21.89 23.77 7.60
N ILE A 245 -20.57 23.53 7.67
CA ILE A 245 -19.57 24.57 7.89
C ILE A 245 -19.19 25.22 6.57
N ASN A 246 -19.41 26.52 6.45
CA ASN A 246 -18.82 27.31 5.39
C ASN A 246 -17.37 27.68 5.77
N TRP A 247 -16.39 27.14 5.04
CA TRP A 247 -14.98 27.34 5.33
C TRP A 247 -14.44 28.72 4.93
N GLU A 248 -15.20 29.53 4.17
CA GLU A 248 -14.79 30.88 3.76
C GLU A 248 -15.05 31.93 4.85
N ASP A 249 -16.24 31.89 5.46
CA ASP A 249 -16.68 32.85 6.48
C ASP A 249 -16.84 32.25 7.88
N LEU A 250 -16.64 30.93 8.02
CA LEU A 250 -16.82 30.15 9.24
C LEU A 250 -18.26 30.18 9.80
N SER A 251 -19.24 30.48 8.95
CA SER A 251 -20.65 30.37 9.32
C SER A 251 -21.10 28.92 9.37
N VAL A 252 -22.10 28.67 10.21
CA VAL A 252 -22.64 27.34 10.47
C VAL A 252 -24.10 27.28 10.03
N GLY A 253 -24.38 26.39 9.08
CA GLY A 253 -25.72 25.93 8.79
C GLY A 253 -26.24 24.99 9.87
N GLY A 254 -27.55 24.77 9.91
CA GLY A 254 -28.21 23.85 10.83
C GLY A 254 -28.98 22.73 10.12
N HIS A 255 -28.58 22.39 8.90
CA HIS A 255 -29.37 21.50 8.03
C HIS A 255 -29.08 20.02 8.29
N SER A 256 -27.80 19.63 8.32
CA SER A 256 -27.41 18.22 8.45
C SER A 256 -27.08 17.84 9.89
N ASN A 257 -26.40 18.73 10.62
CA ASN A 257 -26.04 18.57 12.02
C ASN A 257 -26.60 19.73 12.85
N PRO A 258 -26.89 19.51 14.15
CA PRO A 258 -27.14 20.60 15.08
C PRO A 258 -25.99 21.62 15.06
N ALA A 259 -26.33 22.92 15.01
CA ALA A 259 -25.34 23.99 14.93
C ALA A 259 -24.32 23.94 16.10
N SER A 260 -24.72 23.46 17.28
CA SER A 260 -23.83 23.28 18.43
C SER A 260 -22.64 22.35 18.15
N ILE A 261 -22.83 21.30 17.35
CA ILE A 261 -21.76 20.35 17.00
C ILE A 261 -20.70 21.04 16.13
N ASN A 262 -21.15 21.77 15.11
CA ASN A 262 -20.27 22.53 14.23
C ASN A 262 -19.56 23.65 15.00
N ASN A 263 -20.28 24.39 15.85
CA ASN A 263 -19.70 25.45 16.68
C ASN A 263 -18.65 24.92 17.64
N ARG A 264 -18.90 23.80 18.33
CA ARG A 264 -17.91 23.17 19.22
C ARG A 264 -16.63 22.79 18.49
N PHE A 265 -16.76 22.31 17.26
CA PHE A 265 -15.62 21.97 16.41
C PHE A 265 -14.83 23.23 16.00
N LEU A 266 -15.52 24.31 15.63
CA LEU A 266 -14.89 25.60 15.34
C LEU A 266 -14.18 26.18 16.58
N ASP A 267 -14.79 26.07 17.76
CA ASP A 267 -14.18 26.48 19.03
C ASP A 267 -12.88 25.71 19.28
N MET A 268 -12.87 24.39 19.04
CA MET A 268 -11.65 23.57 19.16
C MET A 268 -10.56 24.02 18.20
N ILE A 269 -10.92 24.32 16.95
CA ILE A 269 -9.98 24.84 15.93
C ILE A 269 -9.35 26.14 16.45
N GLN A 270 -10.15 27.06 16.99
CA GLN A 270 -9.66 28.32 17.56
C GLN A 270 -8.78 28.09 18.79
N ASN A 271 -9.23 27.28 19.75
CA ASN A 271 -8.52 26.95 20.99
C ASN A 271 -7.14 26.32 20.74
N CYS A 272 -7.02 25.53 19.67
CA CYS A 272 -5.78 24.86 19.29
C CYS A 272 -4.95 25.64 18.26
N ASN A 273 -5.38 26.85 17.86
CA ASN A 273 -4.79 27.64 16.77
C ASN A 273 -4.63 26.83 15.47
N LEU A 274 -5.58 25.94 15.18
CA LEU A 274 -5.60 25.14 13.96
C LEU A 274 -6.18 25.96 12.81
N GLN A 275 -5.75 25.65 11.60
CA GLN A 275 -6.33 26.14 10.36
C GLN A 275 -6.64 24.95 9.44
N GLN A 276 -7.81 24.99 8.82
CA GLN A 276 -8.24 24.03 7.83
C GLN A 276 -7.63 24.36 6.47
N MET A 277 -6.93 23.39 5.86
CA MET A 277 -6.13 23.61 4.66
C MET A 277 -6.79 23.14 3.35
N VAL A 278 -7.93 22.45 3.42
CA VAL A 278 -8.64 21.95 2.23
C VAL A 278 -9.70 22.96 1.83
N THR A 279 -9.59 23.48 0.60
CA THR A 279 -10.43 24.55 0.05
C THR A 279 -11.24 24.08 -1.16
N PHE A 280 -11.39 22.78 -1.34
CA PHE A 280 -12.08 22.16 -2.47
C PHE A 280 -12.92 20.99 -1.98
N PRO A 281 -14.05 20.69 -2.65
CA PRO A 281 -14.90 19.59 -2.25
C PRO A 281 -14.20 18.25 -2.39
N THR A 282 -14.50 17.33 -1.47
CA THR A 282 -13.90 15.99 -1.41
C THR A 282 -14.95 14.89 -1.62
N ARG A 283 -16.24 15.23 -1.51
CA ARG A 283 -17.37 14.35 -1.85
C ARG A 283 -18.57 15.18 -2.32
N GLY A 284 -18.95 15.00 -3.59
CA GLY A 284 -19.97 15.88 -4.21
C GLY A 284 -19.50 17.33 -4.15
N ASP A 285 -20.35 18.23 -3.64
CA ASP A 285 -20.01 19.65 -3.45
C ASP A 285 -19.52 19.98 -2.03
N ASN A 286 -19.36 18.96 -1.16
CA ASN A 286 -19.01 19.16 0.25
C ASN A 286 -17.52 18.95 0.53
N VAL A 287 -16.98 19.75 1.45
CA VAL A 287 -15.62 19.61 2.01
C VAL A 287 -15.73 18.80 3.31
N LEU A 288 -15.66 17.48 3.22
CA LEU A 288 -15.81 16.58 4.38
C LEU A 288 -14.47 16.05 4.90
N ASP A 289 -13.54 15.83 3.98
CA ASP A 289 -12.21 15.31 4.28
C ASP A 289 -11.27 16.47 4.62
N LEU A 290 -11.07 16.71 5.91
CA LEU A 290 -10.35 17.87 6.41
C LEU A 290 -8.85 17.59 6.61
N PHE A 291 -8.05 18.66 6.62
CA PHE A 291 -6.65 18.62 7.02
C PHE A 291 -6.31 19.88 7.80
N LEU A 292 -6.28 19.73 9.13
CA LEU A 292 -6.05 20.80 10.09
C LEU A 292 -4.57 20.89 10.47
N THR A 293 -4.05 22.10 10.60
CA THR A 293 -2.71 22.31 11.17
C THR A 293 -2.56 23.62 11.93
N ASN A 294 -1.71 23.64 12.97
CA ASN A 294 -1.34 24.87 13.68
C ASN A 294 -0.16 25.63 13.02
N ARG A 295 0.40 25.09 11.94
CA ARG A 295 1.51 25.71 11.19
C ARG A 295 1.21 25.68 9.68
N PRO A 296 0.23 26.47 9.21
CA PRO A 296 -0.16 26.51 7.80
C PRO A 296 1.00 26.86 6.86
N THR A 297 1.97 27.66 7.32
CA THR A 297 3.16 28.05 6.55
C THR A 297 4.08 26.89 6.17
N LEU A 298 3.95 25.73 6.82
CA LEU A 298 4.70 24.51 6.49
C LEU A 298 4.00 23.66 5.41
N ILE A 299 2.78 24.02 5.03
CA ILE A 299 2.00 23.33 4.01
C ILE A 299 2.15 24.08 2.70
N ASN A 300 2.79 23.44 1.73
CA ASN A 300 3.10 24.06 0.45
C ASN A 300 1.90 24.00 -0.50
N LYS A 301 1.17 22.88 -0.45
CA LYS A 301 0.07 22.61 -1.37
C LYS A 301 -0.87 21.53 -0.83
N CYS A 302 -2.16 21.80 -0.92
CA CYS A 302 -3.22 20.79 -0.91
C CYS A 302 -3.67 20.54 -2.35
N SER A 303 -3.85 19.27 -2.72
CA SER A 303 -4.24 18.89 -4.08
C SER A 303 -5.23 17.75 -4.06
N LEU A 304 -6.25 17.84 -4.92
CA LEU A 304 -7.20 16.77 -5.13
C LEU A 304 -6.59 15.67 -6.01
N LEU A 305 -6.80 14.43 -5.62
CA LEU A 305 -6.38 13.23 -6.34
C LEU A 305 -7.59 12.31 -6.53
N PRO A 306 -7.65 11.53 -7.63
CA PRO A 306 -8.76 10.64 -7.89
C PRO A 306 -8.99 9.66 -6.73
N GLY A 307 -10.21 9.65 -6.19
CA GLY A 307 -10.66 8.75 -5.14
C GLY A 307 -10.45 7.26 -5.41
N LEU A 308 -10.28 6.49 -4.33
CA LEU A 308 -10.41 5.03 -4.36
C LEU A 308 -11.88 4.59 -4.20
N GLY A 309 -12.72 5.44 -3.61
CA GLY A 309 -14.18 5.28 -3.52
C GLY A 309 -14.89 6.46 -4.16
N ASP A 310 -15.94 6.90 -3.48
CA ASP A 310 -16.74 8.09 -3.83
C ASP A 310 -16.08 9.38 -3.35
N HIS A 311 -15.26 9.29 -2.30
CA HIS A 311 -14.45 10.40 -1.81
C HIS A 311 -13.17 10.51 -2.63
N ASP A 312 -12.84 11.74 -3.01
CA ASP A 312 -11.55 12.07 -3.58
C ASP A 312 -10.48 12.22 -2.51
N ILE A 313 -9.22 12.02 -2.91
CA ILE A 313 -8.09 11.97 -1.99
C ILE A 313 -7.48 13.36 -1.86
N VAL A 314 -7.23 13.79 -0.62
CA VAL A 314 -6.48 15.03 -0.36
C VAL A 314 -4.99 14.70 -0.26
N GLY A 315 -4.21 15.16 -1.23
CA GLY A 315 -2.75 15.09 -1.22
C GLY A 315 -2.13 16.39 -0.69
N VAL A 316 -1.38 16.29 0.41
CA VAL A 316 -0.72 17.43 1.07
C VAL A 316 0.79 17.32 0.91
N ASP A 317 1.41 18.36 0.34
CA ASP A 317 2.86 18.52 0.25
C ASP A 317 3.34 19.53 1.31
N SER A 318 4.33 19.15 2.11
CA SER A 318 4.85 19.96 3.22
C SER A 318 6.38 20.00 3.27
N ASP A 319 6.90 21.16 3.65
CA ASP A 319 8.34 21.39 3.90
C ASP A 319 8.83 20.81 5.24
N VAL A 320 7.97 20.17 6.03
CA VAL A 320 8.44 19.40 7.19
C VAL A 320 9.38 18.29 6.72
N THR A 321 10.60 18.29 7.25
CA THR A 321 11.59 17.26 6.95
C THR A 321 11.90 16.43 8.19
N ALA A 322 11.63 15.13 8.10
CA ALA A 322 11.99 14.18 9.13
C ALA A 322 13.37 13.56 8.87
N LYS A 323 14.13 13.29 9.95
CA LYS A 323 15.27 12.38 9.87
C LYS A 323 14.76 10.98 9.54
N ARG A 324 15.33 10.37 8.50
CA ARG A 324 14.92 9.05 8.02
C ARG A 324 15.96 8.01 8.41
N SER A 325 15.50 6.88 8.93
CA SER A 325 16.34 5.71 9.13
C SER A 325 16.79 5.16 7.77
N LYS A 326 18.01 4.64 7.71
CA LYS A 326 18.47 3.98 6.48
C LYS A 326 17.71 2.65 6.37
N PRO A 327 17.14 2.33 5.19
CA PRO A 327 16.51 1.03 4.99
C PRO A 327 17.51 -0.08 5.29
N VAL A 328 17.13 -1.03 6.15
CA VAL A 328 17.96 -2.19 6.46
C VAL A 328 18.09 -3.02 5.20
N LYS A 329 19.32 -3.14 4.68
CA LYS A 329 19.61 -4.05 3.57
C LYS A 329 19.72 -5.46 4.13
N ARG A 330 18.99 -6.40 3.55
CA ARG A 330 19.03 -7.83 3.91
C ARG A 330 19.86 -8.59 2.88
N LYS A 331 20.58 -9.61 3.33
CA LYS A 331 21.27 -10.56 2.47
C LYS A 331 20.24 -11.54 1.89
N ILE A 332 20.24 -11.73 0.58
CA ILE A 332 19.42 -12.72 -0.12
C ILE A 332 20.35 -13.69 -0.84
N TYR A 333 20.23 -14.96 -0.51
CA TYR A 333 20.91 -16.06 -1.19
C TYR A 333 20.28 -16.36 -2.55
N LEU A 334 21.11 -16.53 -3.57
CA LEU A 334 20.71 -16.84 -4.93
C LEU A 334 20.83 -18.34 -5.19
N TRP A 335 19.87 -19.11 -4.66
CA TRP A 335 19.87 -20.57 -4.75
C TRP A 335 20.00 -21.15 -6.16
N LYS A 336 19.50 -20.43 -7.18
CA LYS A 336 19.67 -20.81 -8.60
C LYS A 336 21.13 -20.85 -9.06
N LYS A 337 22.04 -20.22 -8.32
CA LYS A 337 23.48 -20.17 -8.58
C LYS A 337 24.30 -20.87 -7.48
N ALA A 338 23.65 -21.64 -6.62
CA ALA A 338 24.32 -22.33 -5.52
C ALA A 338 25.26 -23.42 -6.06
N ASN A 339 26.46 -23.52 -5.48
CA ASN A 339 27.33 -24.67 -5.67
C ASN A 339 26.83 -25.84 -4.80
N LEU A 340 25.82 -26.55 -5.30
CA LEU A 340 25.19 -27.65 -4.56
C LEU A 340 26.15 -28.83 -4.33
N LEU A 341 27.12 -29.05 -5.23
CA LEU A 341 28.10 -30.12 -5.08
C LEU A 341 29.06 -29.83 -3.92
N GLY A 342 29.66 -28.64 -3.90
CA GLY A 342 30.52 -28.21 -2.80
C GLY A 342 29.79 -28.19 -1.46
N MET A 343 28.55 -27.67 -1.44
CA MET A 343 27.75 -27.64 -0.23
C MET A 343 27.45 -29.05 0.31
N LYS A 344 27.17 -30.03 -0.56
CA LYS A 344 26.96 -31.43 -0.15
C LYS A 344 28.23 -32.05 0.44
N GLN A 345 29.39 -31.75 -0.12
CA GLN A 345 30.67 -32.26 0.37
C GLN A 345 30.97 -31.71 1.77
N ASP A 346 30.84 -30.40 1.95
CA ASP A 346 31.08 -29.75 3.25
C ASP A 346 30.06 -30.19 4.30
N CYS A 347 28.79 -30.43 3.92
CA CYS A 347 27.80 -31.00 4.83
C CYS A 347 28.20 -32.40 5.33
N ARG A 348 28.76 -33.26 4.47
CA ARG A 348 29.21 -34.60 4.88
C ARG A 348 30.42 -34.52 5.81
N GLN A 349 31.36 -33.63 5.52
CA GLN A 349 32.50 -33.39 6.39
C GLN A 349 32.05 -32.88 7.76
N PHE A 350 31.18 -31.87 7.79
CA PHE A 350 30.61 -31.34 9.02
C PHE A 350 29.88 -32.41 9.83
N GLN A 351 29.09 -33.28 9.19
CA GLN A 351 28.41 -34.38 9.89
C GLN A 351 29.40 -35.28 10.64
N GLN A 352 30.52 -35.65 10.01
CA GLN A 352 31.54 -36.51 10.63
C GLN A 352 32.22 -35.79 11.80
N GLU A 353 32.62 -34.53 11.61
CA GLU A 353 33.25 -33.71 12.66
C GLU A 353 32.32 -33.47 13.84
N PHE A 354 31.04 -33.22 13.58
CA PHE A 354 30.04 -32.94 14.61
C PHE A 354 29.79 -34.16 15.52
N VAL A 355 29.62 -35.34 14.93
CA VAL A 355 29.42 -36.60 15.68
C VAL A 355 30.67 -37.00 16.46
N HIS A 356 31.86 -36.70 15.94
CA HIS A 356 33.11 -36.98 16.66
C HIS A 356 33.36 -36.03 17.83
N LYS A 357 32.96 -34.76 17.67
CA LYS A 357 33.21 -33.68 18.65
C LYS A 357 32.23 -33.69 19.83
N TYR A 358 30.97 -34.03 19.59
CA TYR A 358 29.91 -33.95 20.60
C TYR A 358 29.38 -35.33 20.98
N THR A 359 29.24 -35.55 22.29
CA THR A 359 28.67 -36.77 22.88
C THR A 359 27.35 -36.45 23.59
N GLU A 360 26.66 -37.47 24.10
CA GLU A 360 25.37 -37.34 24.81
C GLU A 360 25.45 -36.45 26.08
N GLN A 361 26.66 -36.22 26.61
CA GLN A 361 26.90 -35.37 27.77
C GLN A 361 27.17 -33.91 27.39
N SER A 362 27.23 -33.60 26.09
CA SER A 362 27.47 -32.23 25.61
C SER A 362 26.24 -31.35 25.80
N SER A 363 26.47 -30.04 26.00
CA SER A 363 25.38 -29.09 26.15
C SER A 363 24.60 -28.94 24.84
N VAL A 364 23.27 -29.05 24.91
CA VAL A 364 22.36 -28.81 23.78
C VAL A 364 22.58 -27.42 23.18
N HIS A 365 22.88 -26.42 24.01
CA HIS A 365 23.13 -25.05 23.55
C HIS A 365 24.40 -24.95 22.70
N GLU A 366 25.47 -25.66 23.09
CA GLU A 366 26.74 -25.67 22.35
C GLU A 366 26.60 -26.43 21.02
N MET A 367 25.91 -27.57 21.05
CA MET A 367 25.59 -28.36 19.86
C MET A 367 24.77 -27.54 18.85
N TRP A 368 23.72 -26.86 19.32
CA TRP A 368 22.90 -25.99 18.47
C TRP A 368 23.70 -24.83 17.88
N ASN A 369 24.53 -24.15 18.68
CA ASN A 369 25.36 -23.06 18.19
C ASN A 369 26.37 -23.53 17.13
N CYS A 370 27.01 -24.68 17.33
CA CYS A 370 27.93 -25.24 16.35
C CYS A 370 27.20 -25.59 15.04
N PHE A 371 26.04 -26.24 15.13
CA PHE A 371 25.21 -26.53 13.96
C PHE A 371 24.79 -25.26 13.21
N LYS A 372 24.23 -24.28 13.93
CA LYS A 372 23.76 -23.01 13.36
C LYS A 372 24.89 -22.27 12.65
N ILE A 373 26.05 -22.12 13.30
CA ILE A 373 27.21 -21.41 12.73
C ILE A 373 27.73 -22.14 11.49
N SER A 374 27.87 -23.46 11.56
CA SER A 374 28.40 -24.26 10.45
C SER A 374 27.47 -24.22 9.24
N LEU A 375 26.15 -24.32 9.46
CA LEU A 375 25.15 -24.19 8.40
C LEU A 375 25.19 -22.81 7.73
N LEU A 376 25.25 -21.73 8.52
CA LEU A 376 25.34 -20.36 8.00
C LEU A 376 26.63 -20.15 7.20
N ASN A 377 27.75 -20.69 7.66
CA ASN A 377 29.04 -20.62 6.94
C ASN A 377 29.00 -21.38 5.61
N MET A 378 28.41 -22.58 5.59
CA MET A 378 28.23 -23.35 4.35
C MET A 378 27.34 -22.60 3.35
N MET A 379 26.25 -21.98 3.82
CA MET A 379 25.40 -21.14 2.98
C MET A 379 26.16 -19.94 2.42
N ASP A 380 26.99 -19.29 3.23
CA ASP A 380 27.79 -18.13 2.83
C ASP A 380 28.87 -18.43 1.80
N SER A 381 29.50 -19.60 1.93
CA SER A 381 30.57 -20.04 1.03
C SER A 381 30.03 -20.56 -0.31
N HIS A 382 28.90 -21.29 -0.30
CA HIS A 382 28.42 -22.01 -1.49
C HIS A 382 27.26 -21.33 -2.21
N VAL A 383 26.58 -20.38 -1.57
CA VAL A 383 25.42 -19.71 -2.19
C VAL A 383 25.74 -18.23 -2.41
N PRO A 384 25.96 -17.81 -3.67
CA PRO A 384 26.16 -16.41 -3.98
C PRO A 384 25.01 -15.56 -3.44
N ALA A 385 25.34 -14.46 -2.77
CA ALA A 385 24.35 -13.58 -2.18
C ALA A 385 24.33 -12.20 -2.82
N LYS A 386 23.17 -11.55 -2.77
CA LYS A 386 23.01 -10.13 -3.08
C LYS A 386 22.35 -9.41 -1.93
N MET A 387 22.64 -8.13 -1.77
CA MET A 387 21.91 -7.29 -0.82
C MET A 387 20.59 -6.81 -1.44
N THR A 388 19.55 -6.70 -0.62
CA THR A 388 18.28 -6.10 -1.07
C THR A 388 18.51 -4.68 -1.58
N SER A 389 17.74 -4.32 -2.60
CA SER A 389 17.60 -2.93 -3.00
C SER A 389 16.92 -2.15 -1.87
N THR A 390 17.26 -0.86 -1.75
CA THR A 390 16.52 0.07 -0.89
C THR A 390 15.17 0.46 -1.48
N ARG A 391 14.92 0.15 -2.76
CA ARG A 391 13.64 0.38 -3.42
C ARG A 391 12.69 -0.74 -3.06
N PHE A 392 11.65 -0.39 -2.32
CA PHE A 392 10.56 -1.26 -1.99
C PHE A 392 9.40 -1.00 -2.95
N SER A 393 9.52 -1.50 -4.18
CA SER A 393 8.44 -1.45 -5.17
C SER A 393 7.79 -2.81 -5.29
N GLN A 394 6.46 -2.86 -5.27
CA GLN A 394 5.70 -4.08 -5.49
C GLN A 394 6.00 -4.63 -6.90
N PRO A 395 6.48 -5.89 -7.04
CA PRO A 395 6.96 -6.41 -8.33
C PRO A 395 5.91 -6.39 -9.46
N TRP A 396 4.65 -6.57 -9.09
CA TRP A 396 3.51 -6.59 -10.01
C TRP A 396 3.05 -5.20 -10.46
N VAL A 397 3.50 -4.12 -9.80
CA VAL A 397 3.20 -2.74 -10.22
C VAL A 397 4.10 -2.35 -11.40
N THR A 398 3.75 -2.88 -12.57
CA THR A 398 4.51 -2.75 -13.81
C THR A 398 4.45 -1.34 -14.39
N ARG A 399 5.27 -1.09 -15.43
CA ARG A 399 5.23 0.17 -16.20
C ARG A 399 3.87 0.42 -16.85
N SER A 400 3.17 -0.64 -17.27
CA SER A 400 1.83 -0.57 -17.85
C SER A 400 0.82 -0.04 -16.83
N VAL A 401 0.75 -0.66 -15.66
CA VAL A 401 -0.14 -0.24 -14.56
C VAL A 401 0.13 1.21 -14.14
N LYS A 402 1.42 1.59 -14.01
CA LYS A 402 1.82 2.98 -13.74
C LYS A 402 1.35 3.95 -14.83
N ARG A 403 1.36 3.55 -16.11
CA ARG A 403 0.88 4.38 -17.23
C ARG A 403 -0.64 4.56 -17.17
N SER A 404 -1.40 3.50 -16.87
CA SER A 404 -2.86 3.56 -16.69
C SER A 404 -3.24 4.47 -15.52
N SER A 405 -2.57 4.35 -14.37
CA SER A 405 -2.78 5.24 -13.21
C SER A 405 -2.53 6.71 -13.55
N ARG A 406 -1.45 7.02 -14.30
CA ARG A 406 -1.20 8.40 -14.78
C ARG A 406 -2.26 8.88 -15.77
N ARG A 407 -2.78 8.01 -16.63
CA ARG A 407 -3.88 8.33 -17.56
C ARG A 407 -5.15 8.65 -16.77
N LYS A 408 -5.49 7.85 -15.75
CA LYS A 408 -6.59 8.11 -14.82
C LYS A 408 -6.48 9.50 -14.19
N LYS A 409 -5.30 9.82 -13.63
CA LYS A 409 -5.06 11.14 -13.01
C LYS A 409 -5.20 12.30 -14.01
N ARG A 410 -4.67 12.17 -15.23
CA ARG A 410 -4.80 13.22 -16.25
C ARG A 410 -6.27 13.43 -16.68
N ALA A 411 -7.01 12.35 -16.88
CA ALA A 411 -8.43 12.42 -17.23
C ALA A 411 -9.25 13.07 -16.12
N PHE A 412 -8.96 12.75 -14.85
CA PHE A 412 -9.59 13.39 -13.70
C PHE A 412 -9.31 14.90 -13.66
N ASN A 413 -8.04 15.30 -13.76
CA ASN A 413 -7.67 16.71 -13.78
C ASN A 413 -8.30 17.47 -14.97
N HIS A 414 -8.44 16.82 -16.13
CA HIS A 414 -9.12 17.39 -17.28
C HIS A 414 -10.61 17.58 -16.99
N ALA A 415 -11.30 16.56 -16.47
CA ALA A 415 -12.71 16.64 -16.11
C ALA A 415 -12.98 17.78 -15.12
N LEU A 416 -12.16 17.92 -14.08
CA LEU A 416 -12.25 19.02 -13.12
C LEU A 416 -12.02 20.41 -13.76
N ALA A 417 -11.14 20.50 -14.77
CA ALA A 417 -10.85 21.77 -15.41
C ALA A 417 -11.93 22.20 -16.41
N THR A 418 -12.58 21.23 -17.07
CA THR A 418 -13.63 21.47 -18.06
C THR A 418 -15.03 21.58 -17.46
N ASP A 419 -15.25 20.90 -16.33
CA ASP A 419 -16.55 20.73 -15.68
C ASP A 419 -17.68 20.22 -16.61
N ARG A 420 -17.32 19.36 -17.57
CA ARG A 420 -18.25 18.77 -18.54
C ARG A 420 -18.61 17.34 -18.16
N GLN A 421 -19.90 17.01 -18.23
CA GLN A 421 -20.39 15.67 -17.92
C GLN A 421 -19.76 14.58 -18.81
N GLU A 422 -19.46 14.90 -20.06
CA GLU A 422 -18.77 14.00 -21.02
C GLU A 422 -17.36 13.64 -20.54
N ASP A 423 -16.60 14.62 -20.05
CA ASP A 423 -15.25 14.40 -19.53
C ASP A 423 -15.26 13.61 -18.22
N PHE A 424 -16.26 13.82 -17.35
CA PHE A 424 -16.49 12.98 -16.19
C PHE A 424 -16.85 11.54 -16.57
N ASN A 425 -17.68 11.34 -17.59
CA ASN A 425 -18.01 10.00 -18.10
C ASN A 425 -16.75 9.29 -18.63
N ARG A 426 -15.95 9.99 -19.44
CA ARG A 426 -14.66 9.49 -19.93
C ARG A 426 -13.69 9.16 -18.79
N TYR A 427 -13.64 9.98 -17.75
CA TYR A 427 -12.86 9.69 -16.55
C TYR A 427 -13.34 8.41 -15.85
N ARG A 428 -14.65 8.23 -15.66
CA ARG A 428 -15.23 7.02 -15.02
C ARG A 428 -14.87 5.74 -15.79
N GLU A 429 -14.91 5.78 -17.12
CA GLU A 429 -14.48 4.67 -17.97
C GLU A 429 -12.99 4.35 -17.78
N ILE A 430 -12.13 5.36 -17.81
CA ILE A 430 -10.69 5.21 -17.58
C ILE A 430 -10.40 4.72 -16.16
N LYS A 431 -11.17 5.16 -15.14
CA LYS A 431 -11.08 4.68 -13.76
C LYS A 431 -11.38 3.18 -13.75
N LYS A 432 -12.53 2.74 -14.26
CA LYS A 432 -12.93 1.32 -14.33
C LYS A 432 -11.89 0.45 -15.06
N SER A 433 -11.41 0.90 -16.22
CA SER A 433 -10.35 0.19 -16.98
C SER A 433 -9.04 0.08 -16.20
N THR A 434 -8.64 1.15 -15.49
CA THR A 434 -7.44 1.14 -14.65
C THR A 434 -7.60 0.17 -13.47
N GLN A 435 -8.78 0.12 -12.84
CA GLN A 435 -9.07 -0.82 -11.76
C GLN A 435 -8.95 -2.27 -12.21
N ALA A 436 -9.54 -2.60 -13.36
CA ALA A 436 -9.42 -3.93 -13.96
C ALA A 436 -7.96 -4.29 -14.25
N ALA A 437 -7.19 -3.37 -14.83
CA ALA A 437 -5.77 -3.58 -15.11
C ALA A 437 -4.93 -3.80 -13.85
N CYS A 438 -5.23 -3.11 -12.75
CA CYS A 438 -4.55 -3.33 -11.46
C CYS A 438 -4.84 -4.73 -10.91
N LYS A 439 -6.12 -5.15 -10.93
CA LYS A 439 -6.54 -6.48 -10.46
C LYS A 439 -5.91 -7.59 -11.30
N GLN A 440 -5.96 -7.47 -12.63
CA GLN A 440 -5.36 -8.42 -13.55
C GLN A 440 -3.85 -8.57 -13.31
N ALA A 441 -3.11 -7.46 -13.22
CA ALA A 441 -1.66 -7.50 -13.00
C ALA A 441 -1.29 -8.16 -11.66
N TYR A 442 -2.09 -7.94 -10.62
CA TYR A 442 -1.91 -8.60 -9.34
C TYR A 442 -2.21 -10.11 -9.42
N SER A 443 -3.35 -10.49 -10.01
CA SER A 443 -3.73 -11.89 -10.19
C SER A 443 -2.69 -12.67 -11.01
N GLU A 444 -2.21 -12.11 -12.12
CA GLU A 444 -1.14 -12.70 -12.93
C GLU A 444 0.13 -12.92 -12.12
N TYR A 445 0.51 -11.96 -11.27
CA TYR A 445 1.68 -12.09 -10.41
C TYR A 445 1.52 -13.20 -9.37
N ILE A 446 0.36 -13.29 -8.71
CA ILE A 446 0.08 -14.35 -7.74
C ILE A 446 0.06 -15.72 -8.42
N ASN A 447 -0.59 -15.85 -9.58
CA ASN A 447 -0.61 -17.08 -10.35
C ASN A 447 0.80 -17.52 -10.76
N ASN A 448 1.67 -16.59 -11.14
CA ASN A 448 3.08 -16.88 -11.47
C ASN A 448 3.94 -17.26 -10.25
N ILE A 449 3.50 -16.94 -9.03
CA ILE A 449 4.19 -17.36 -7.80
C ILE A 449 3.75 -18.75 -7.37
N ILE A 450 2.45 -19.03 -7.49
CA ILE A 450 1.83 -20.25 -6.99
C ILE A 450 1.96 -21.39 -8.00
N SER A 451 1.94 -21.10 -9.30
CA SER A 451 2.09 -22.13 -10.32
C SER A 451 3.47 -22.78 -10.17
N PRO A 452 3.55 -24.11 -9.94
CA PRO A 452 4.82 -24.81 -10.03
C PRO A 452 5.41 -24.57 -11.42
N ASP A 453 6.73 -24.43 -11.51
CA ASP A 453 7.47 -24.30 -12.77
C ASP A 453 7.07 -25.46 -13.72
N SER A 454 6.01 -25.28 -14.50
CA SER A 454 5.51 -26.22 -15.52
C SER A 454 6.34 -26.12 -16.80
N LYS A 455 7.57 -25.61 -16.67
CA LYS A 455 8.65 -25.81 -17.62
C LYS A 455 9.62 -26.86 -17.09
N ALA A 456 9.09 -27.98 -16.62
CA ALA A 456 9.85 -29.21 -16.57
C ALA A 456 9.83 -29.79 -17.99
N ASN A 457 11.00 -29.83 -18.63
CA ASN A 457 11.22 -30.81 -19.70
C ASN A 457 10.89 -32.20 -19.12
N PRO A 458 10.19 -33.08 -19.87
CA PRO A 458 9.84 -34.41 -19.40
C PRO A 458 11.06 -35.34 -19.52
N SER A 459 12.11 -35.10 -18.72
CA SER A 459 13.23 -36.04 -18.54
C SER A 459 14.16 -35.60 -17.41
N ASP A 460 13.67 -35.44 -16.19
CA ASP A 460 14.53 -35.68 -15.01
C ASP A 460 13.68 -35.93 -13.76
N SER A 461 13.68 -37.17 -13.30
CA SER A 461 13.03 -37.61 -12.06
C SER A 461 13.85 -37.14 -10.86
N GLY A 462 13.47 -36.01 -10.28
CA GLY A 462 14.03 -35.50 -9.04
C GLY A 462 13.14 -34.41 -8.44
N VAL A 463 12.18 -34.82 -7.61
CA VAL A 463 11.25 -33.91 -6.93
C VAL A 463 12.04 -32.99 -5.99
N SER A 464 12.17 -31.71 -6.36
CA SER A 464 12.59 -30.63 -5.47
C SER A 464 11.38 -29.76 -5.13
N LEU A 465 10.76 -30.06 -3.99
CA LEU A 465 9.79 -29.18 -3.34
C LEU A 465 10.51 -27.91 -2.86
N THR A 466 10.44 -26.84 -3.65
CA THR A 466 10.93 -25.52 -3.22
C THR A 466 9.76 -24.72 -2.67
N VAL A 467 9.49 -24.85 -1.37
CA VAL A 467 8.62 -23.90 -0.66
C VAL A 467 9.38 -22.57 -0.60
N ARG A 468 8.86 -21.52 -1.25
CA ARG A 468 9.34 -20.14 -1.03
C ARG A 468 8.86 -19.65 0.35
N GLY A 469 9.48 -20.19 1.39
CA GLY A 469 9.38 -19.65 2.74
C GLY A 469 10.35 -18.49 2.89
N THR A 470 9.83 -17.27 3.06
CA THR A 470 10.54 -16.25 3.82
C THR A 470 10.50 -16.70 5.28
N THR A 471 11.42 -17.58 5.67
CA THR A 471 11.65 -17.89 7.08
C THR A 471 12.27 -16.65 7.71
N VAL A 472 11.46 -15.93 8.47
CA VAL A 472 11.94 -15.03 9.52
C VAL A 472 12.45 -15.97 10.61
N LEU A 473 13.77 -16.08 10.72
CA LEU A 473 14.39 -16.61 11.94
C LEU A 473 14.53 -15.41 12.87
N GLU A 474 13.76 -15.43 13.97
CA GLU A 474 14.03 -14.62 15.16
C GLU A 474 15.33 -15.09 15.85
#